data_AF-A0A539DQ79-F1
#
_entry.id   AF-A0A539DQ79-F1
#
_cell.length_a   1.000
_cell.length_b   1.000
_cell.length_c   1.000
_cell.angle_alpha   90.00
_cell.angle_beta   90.00
_cell.angle_gamma   90.00
#
_symmetry.space_group_name_H-M   'P 1'
#
loop_
_entity.id
_entity.type
_entity.pdbx_description
1 polymer ?
#
loop_
_entity_poly.entity_id
_entity_poly.type
_entity_poly.pdbx_seq_one_letter_code
_entity_poly.pdbx_strand_id
1 'polypeptide(L)'
;MKLAIDYRMHRHTGVGTYLTRLIPEVVRRMPDDQFVLLVNPGDEPDTAWPGNVRLQPLAFPCPVYSIREQVGVPLALLKCRPDLYHCP
;
A
#
# COMPACT_ATOMS: atom_id res chain seq x y z
N MET A 1 -6.56 13.35 6.13
CA MET A 1 -5.22 12.78 6.43
C MET A 1 -4.77 11.94 5.25
N LYS A 2 -3.46 11.72 5.06
CA LYS A 2 -2.90 10.84 4.04
C LYS A 2 -2.26 9.61 4.68
N LEU A 3 -2.80 8.43 4.40
CA LEU A 3 -2.32 7.16 4.94
C LEU A 3 -1.59 6.39 3.84
N ALA A 4 -0.36 5.95 4.11
CA ALA A 4 0.32 4.97 3.30
C ALA A 4 0.14 3.58 3.91
N ILE A 5 -0.18 2.58 3.09
CA ILE A 5 -0.36 1.19 3.50
C ILE A 5 0.60 0.33 2.68
N ASP A 6 1.39 -0.51 3.34
CA ASP A 6 2.13 -1.56 2.64
C ASP A 6 1.16 -2.63 2.13
N TYR A 7 0.90 -2.61 0.82
CA TYR A 7 -0.04 -3.51 0.16
C TYR A 7 0.69 -4.56 -0.69
N ARG A 8 2.02 -4.69 -0.56
CA ARG A 8 2.84 -5.64 -1.34
C ARG A 8 2.43 -7.09 -1.10
N MET A 9 1.91 -7.40 0.08
CA MET A 9 1.52 -8.76 0.47
C MET A 9 0.07 -9.12 0.13
N HIS A 10 -0.62 -8.35 -0.72
CA HIS A 10 -2.05 -8.57 -1.00
C HIS A 10 -2.38 -9.97 -1.57
N ARG A 11 -1.43 -10.65 -2.21
CA ARG A 11 -1.58 -12.05 -2.69
C ARG A 11 -1.17 -13.12 -1.67
N HIS A 12 -0.65 -12.73 -0.50
CA HIS A 12 -0.21 -13.69 0.52
C HIS A 12 -1.40 -14.26 1.30
N THR A 13 -1.24 -15.49 1.80
CA THR A 13 -2.22 -16.04 2.76
C THR A 13 -2.14 -15.31 4.10
N GLY A 14 -3.23 -15.30 4.86
CA GLY A 14 -3.29 -14.59 6.14
C GLY A 14 -3.30 -13.07 5.96
N VAL A 15 -2.11 -12.45 5.95
CA VAL A 15 -1.97 -10.98 5.82
C VAL A 15 -2.59 -10.44 4.52
N GLY A 16 -2.51 -11.17 3.41
CA GLY A 16 -3.19 -10.74 2.18
C GLY A 16 -4.71 -10.81 2.28
N THR A 17 -5.27 -11.72 3.09
CA THR A 17 -6.72 -11.74 3.38
C THR A 17 -7.13 -10.52 4.21
N TYR A 18 -6.32 -10.15 5.19
CA TYR A 18 -6.48 -8.91 5.94
C TYR A 18 -6.46 -7.70 5.00
N LEU A 19 -5.44 -7.60 4.14
CA LEU A 19 -5.27 -6.51 3.19
C LEU A 19 -6.46 -6.40 2.23
N THR A 20 -6.82 -7.51 1.59
CA THR A 20 -7.86 -7.55 0.55
C THR A 20 -9.29 -7.42 1.06
N ARG A 21 -9.54 -7.66 2.35
CA ARG A 21 -10.89 -7.53 2.95
C ARG A 21 -11.05 -6.30 3.82
N LEU A 22 -10.07 -5.99 4.66
CA LEU A 22 -10.20 -4.90 5.62
C LEU A 22 -9.91 -3.55 4.98
N ILE A 23 -8.85 -3.43 4.18
CA ILE A 23 -8.46 -2.12 3.62
C ILE A 23 -9.56 -1.50 2.75
N PRO A 24 -10.25 -2.24 1.85
CA PRO A 24 -11.39 -1.69 1.13
C PRO A 24 -12.50 -1.14 2.04
N GLU A 25 -12.81 -1.84 3.13
CA GLU A 25 -13.82 -1.40 4.10
C GLU A 25 -13.38 -0.15 4.89
N VAL A 26 -12.09 -0.06 5.23
CA VAL A 26 -11.53 1.14 5.88
C VAL A 26 -11.60 2.34 4.95
N VAL A 27 -11.15 2.19 3.70
CA VAL A 27 -11.22 3.25 2.67
C VAL A 27 -12.66 3.74 2.51
N ARG A 28 -13.63 2.82 2.42
CA ARG A 28 -15.05 3.15 2.24
C ARG A 28 -15.62 3.96 3.42
N ARG A 29 -15.11 3.74 4.64
CA ARG A 29 -15.56 4.43 5.86
C ARG A 29 -14.85 5.75 6.10
N MET A 30 -13.78 6.05 5.37
CA MET A 30 -12.96 7.24 5.51
C MET A 30 -12.85 7.99 4.16
N PRO A 31 -13.97 8.46 3.58
CA PRO A 31 -13.98 9.03 2.23
C PRO A 31 -13.21 10.36 2.11
N ASP A 32 -13.08 11.11 3.21
CA ASP A 32 -12.39 12.40 3.25
C ASP A 32 -10.85 12.24 3.39
N ASP A 33 -10.38 11.04 3.69
CA ASP A 33 -8.97 10.71 3.81
C ASP A 33 -8.39 10.18 2.50
N GLN A 34 -7.09 10.43 2.29
CA GLN A 34 -6.35 9.97 1.12
C GLN A 34 -5.55 8.72 1.46
N PHE A 35 -5.62 7.71 0.60
CA PHE A 35 -4.93 6.44 0.78
C PHE A 35 -3.88 6.23 -0.30
N VAL A 36 -2.70 5.78 0.08
CA VAL A 36 -1.61 5.41 -0.81
C VAL A 36 -1.25 3.96 -0.57
N LEU A 37 -1.56 3.08 -1.51
CA LEU A 37 -1.21 1.67 -1.42
C LEU A 37 0.16 1.44 -2.07
N LEU A 38 1.15 1.07 -1.27
CA LEU A 38 2.47 0.71 -1.78
C LEU A 38 2.41 -0.70 -2.37
N VAL A 39 2.84 -0.84 -3.62
CA VAL A 39 2.81 -2.10 -4.36
C VAL A 39 4.14 -2.35 -5.05
N ASN A 40 4.46 -3.62 -5.32
CA ASN A 40 5.59 -3.93 -6.20
C ASN A 40 5.21 -3.55 -7.63
N PRO A 41 6.17 -3.01 -8.42
CA PRO A 41 5.90 -2.68 -9.81
C PRO A 41 5.53 -3.94 -10.60
N GLY A 42 4.40 -3.92 -11.31
CA GLY A 42 3.89 -5.07 -12.06
C GLY A 42 3.12 -6.10 -11.22
N ASP A 43 2.90 -5.82 -9.93
CA ASP A 43 2.06 -6.62 -9.02
C ASP A 43 0.97 -5.72 -8.40
N GLU A 44 0.37 -4.88 -9.22
CA GLU A 44 -0.79 -4.08 -8.84
C GLU A 44 -2.04 -4.97 -8.64
N PRO A 45 -2.91 -4.68 -7.67
CA PRO A 45 -4.16 -5.41 -7.49
C PRO A 45 -5.15 -5.07 -8.60
N ASP A 46 -5.90 -6.06 -9.07
CA ASP A 46 -6.99 -5.89 -10.07
C ASP A 46 -8.24 -5.20 -9.50
N THR A 47 -8.23 -4.85 -8.21
CA THR A 47 -9.36 -4.22 -7.52
C THR A 47 -9.55 -2.78 -7.99
N ALA A 48 -10.78 -2.44 -8.37
CA ALA A 48 -11.18 -1.06 -8.60
C ALA A 48 -11.23 -0.31 -7.26
N TRP A 49 -10.37 0.70 -7.12
CA TRP A 49 -10.34 1.53 -5.91
C TRP A 49 -11.14 2.83 -6.08
N PRO A 50 -11.71 3.38 -5.01
CA PRO A 50 -12.33 4.69 -5.04
C PRO A 50 -11.30 5.81 -5.34
N GLY A 51 -11.79 6.98 -5.75
CA GLY A 51 -10.93 8.09 -6.20
C GLY A 51 -10.01 8.70 -5.13
N ASN A 52 -10.23 8.41 -3.84
CA ASN A 52 -9.35 8.81 -2.74
C ASN A 52 -8.19 7.83 -2.51
N VAL A 53 -8.07 6.78 -3.32
CA VAL A 53 -6.98 5.81 -3.25
C VAL A 53 -6.05 5.96 -4.45
N ARG A 54 -4.76 5.95 -4.18
CA ARG A 54 -3.70 5.94 -5.18
C ARG A 54 -2.81 4.72 -5.00
N LEU A 55 -2.62 3.94 -6.07
CA LEU A 55 -1.55 2.95 -6.11
C LEU A 55 -0.21 3.66 -6.32
N GLN A 56 0.77 3.31 -5.50
CA GLN A 56 2.14 3.83 -5.59
C GLN A 56 3.10 2.65 -5.75
N PRO A 57 3.47 2.31 -7.00
CA PRO A 57 4.51 1.34 -7.25
C PRO A 57 5.83 1.78 -6.61
N LEU A 58 6.56 0.83 -6.03
CA LEU A 58 7.95 1.05 -5.62
C LEU A 58 8.85 1.28 -6.84
N ALA A 59 9.97 1.97 -6.64
CA ALA A 59 10.91 2.26 -7.73
C ALA A 59 11.54 1.00 -8.36
N PHE A 60 11.55 -0.10 -7.62
CA PHE A 60 12.04 -1.40 -8.04
C PHE A 60 11.36 -2.50 -7.22
N PRO A 61 11.33 -3.76 -7.72
CA PRO A 61 10.80 -4.89 -6.95
C PRO A 61 11.53 -5.05 -5.61
N CYS A 62 10.75 -5.06 -4.53
CA CYS A 62 11.22 -5.28 -3.16
C CYS A 62 10.51 -6.52 -2.59
N PRO A 63 11.14 -7.70 -2.66
CA PRO A 63 10.64 -8.88 -1.96
C PRO A 63 10.44 -8.59 -0.47
N VAL A 64 9.43 -9.21 0.12
CA VAL A 64 9.13 -9.07 1.55
C VAL A 64 10.34 -9.54 2.36
N TYR A 65 10.72 -8.78 3.39
CA TYR A 65 11.87 -9.06 4.26
C TYR A 65 13.24 -8.94 3.57
N SER A 66 13.31 -8.32 2.39
CA SER A 66 14.58 -8.10 1.70
C SER A 66 15.26 -6.81 2.15
N ILE A 67 16.59 -6.78 2.15
CA ILE A 67 17.37 -5.56 2.41
C ILE A 67 16.98 -4.41 1.44
N ARG A 68 16.51 -4.75 0.23
CA ARG A 68 16.04 -3.76 -0.75
C ARG A 68 14.87 -2.93 -0.23
N GLU A 69 14.02 -3.49 0.62
CA GLU A 69 12.86 -2.76 1.16
C GLU A 69 13.28 -1.60 2.07
N GLN A 70 14.43 -1.71 2.73
CA GLN A 70 15.01 -0.68 3.61
C GLN A 70 15.38 0.60 2.84
N VAL A 71 15.39 0.54 1.50
CA VAL A 71 15.59 1.69 0.61
C VAL A 71 14.32 1.96 -0.19
N GLY A 72 13.73 0.93 -0.81
CA GLY A 72 12.58 1.09 -1.70
C GLY A 72 11.34 1.68 -1.03
N VAL A 73 11.00 1.20 0.18
CA VAL A 73 9.83 1.68 0.93
C VAL A 73 10.04 3.13 1.41
N PRO A 74 11.14 3.48 2.09
CA PRO A 74 11.39 4.88 2.48
C PRO A 74 11.38 5.86 1.30
N LEU A 75 11.94 5.49 0.14
CA LEU A 75 11.88 6.33 -1.06
C LEU A 75 10.45 6.59 -1.54
N ALA A 76 9.59 5.56 -1.52
CA ALA A 76 8.18 5.72 -1.86
C ALA A 76 7.44 6.60 -0.84
N LEU A 77 7.72 6.43 0.45
CA LEU A 77 7.15 7.26 1.52
C LEU A 77 7.59 8.72 1.43
N LEU A 78 8.86 8.99 1.12
CA LEU A 78 9.38 10.34 0.88
C LEU A 78 8.69 11.02 -0.31
N LYS A 79 8.33 10.25 -1.34
CA LYS A 79 7.62 10.74 -2.53
C LYS A 79 6.16 11.07 -2.23
N CYS A 80 5.44 10.22 -1.49
CA CYS A 80 4.02 10.45 -1.23
C CYS A 80 3.75 11.31 0.01
N ARG A 81 4.71 11.42 0.94
CA ARG A 81 4.64 12.18 2.21
C ARG A 81 3.33 11.90 2.97
N PRO A 82 3.14 10.67 3.48
CA PRO A 82 1.98 10.33 4.28
C PRO A 82 2.14 10.85 5.71
N ASP A 83 1.02 11.06 6.38
CA ASP A 83 0.96 11.41 7.80
C ASP A 83 1.13 10.15 8.67
N LEU A 84 0.67 9.00 8.16
CA LEU A 84 0.76 7.70 8.83
C LEU A 84 1.15 6.61 7.82
N TYR A 85 2.05 5.71 8.23
CA TYR A 85 2.40 4.51 7.47
C TYR A 85 1.98 3.26 8.26
N HIS A 86 1.20 2.39 7.62
CA HIS A 86 0.80 1.09 8.16
C HIS A 86 1.53 -0.04 7.43
N CYS A 87 2.30 -0.82 8.19
CA CYS A 87 3.03 -2.00 7.74
C CYS A 87 2.51 -3.22 8.52
N PRO A 88 1.65 -4.05 7.91
CA PRO A 88 1.07 -5.23 8.56
C PRO A 88 2.04 -6.42 8.65
#